data_AF-A0A1C3WFA5-F1
#
_entry.id   AF-A0A1C3WFA5-F1
#
_cell.length_a   1.000
_cell.length_b   1.000
_cell.length_c   1.000
_cell.angle_alpha   90.00
_cell.angle_beta   90.00
_cell.angle_gamma   90.00
#
_symmetry.space_group_name_H-M   'P 1'
#
loop_
_entity.id
_entity.type
_entity.pdbx_description
1 polymer ?
#
loop_
_entity_poly.entity_id
_entity_poly.type
_entity_poly.pdbx_seq_one_letter_code
_entity_poly.pdbx_strand_id
1 'polypeptide(L)'
;MSRDALKTLFHPFASGTVEAPSEGERILFLGAEAGFALPEGFAAELSAVQGFRPFYRQLQAQRINVTPDIEGEGYDGALVLCAKHKGENEDHIAEALVRVREGGLILVAGGKEDGIQPLRKRIEGFGLSVEHMPKYHGVAFWFARPAEIKALTAQLAKPATEVEGRFTTAPGMFSHDRIDAGSELLASRLPTDFAGDAADFGAGWGYLSVELATKSPRIERIDLYEAHYGALEAARANLLANCPKVAQRFFWHDLASEPVKDKYDLIIMNPPFHEGHAAEPSLGQAMIKTAASALRSGGRLMLVANRGLPYEPVLSENFKEFGETCRNARYKVLWAKK
;
A
#
# COMPACT_ATOMS: atom_id res chain seq x y z
N MET A 1 -6.83 -9.02 -16.16
CA MET A 1 -8.06 -9.72 -15.74
C MET A 1 -8.45 -9.16 -14.38
N SER A 2 -9.72 -8.81 -14.16
CA SER A 2 -10.19 -8.38 -12.84
C SER A 2 -10.18 -9.53 -11.84
N ARG A 3 -9.88 -9.23 -10.57
CA ARG A 3 -10.01 -10.19 -9.48
C ARG A 3 -11.45 -10.69 -9.41
N ASP A 4 -11.63 -11.98 -9.19
CA ASP A 4 -12.98 -12.55 -9.08
C ASP A 4 -13.76 -11.94 -7.90
N ALA A 5 -13.09 -11.55 -6.82
CA ALA A 5 -13.69 -10.84 -5.70
C ALA A 5 -14.39 -9.52 -6.11
N LEU A 6 -13.86 -8.82 -7.12
CA LEU A 6 -14.48 -7.60 -7.66
C LEU A 6 -15.80 -7.93 -8.38
N LYS A 7 -15.87 -9.05 -9.11
CA LYS A 7 -17.14 -9.53 -9.70
C LYS A 7 -18.12 -9.97 -8.61
N THR A 8 -17.62 -10.60 -7.55
CA THR A 8 -18.42 -10.99 -6.39
C THR A 8 -19.05 -9.77 -5.71
N LEU A 9 -18.32 -8.66 -5.59
CA LEU A 9 -18.79 -7.41 -4.98
C LEU A 9 -20.05 -6.85 -5.66
N PHE A 10 -20.08 -6.84 -6.99
CA PHE A 10 -21.22 -6.31 -7.75
C PHE A 10 -22.32 -7.34 -8.03
N HIS A 11 -22.08 -8.62 -7.71
CA HIS A 11 -23.04 -9.68 -8.01
C HIS A 11 -24.41 -9.53 -7.32
N PRO A 12 -24.50 -9.13 -6.03
CA PRO A 12 -25.80 -8.98 -5.36
C PRO A 12 -26.75 -7.98 -6.04
N PHE A 13 -26.20 -6.92 -6.65
CA PHE A 13 -26.97 -5.98 -7.47
C PHE A 13 -27.38 -6.62 -8.80
N ALA A 14 -26.44 -7.29 -9.48
CA ALA A 14 -26.71 -7.94 -10.76
C ALA A 14 -27.73 -9.09 -10.67
N SER A 15 -27.86 -9.74 -9.51
CA SER A 15 -28.87 -10.78 -9.27
C SER A 15 -30.21 -10.22 -8.79
N GLY A 16 -30.31 -8.90 -8.55
CA GLY A 16 -31.49 -8.27 -7.96
C GLY A 16 -31.74 -8.64 -6.50
N THR A 17 -30.74 -9.16 -5.80
CA THR A 17 -30.84 -9.51 -4.37
C THR A 17 -30.68 -8.30 -3.48
N VAL A 18 -29.84 -7.36 -3.90
CA VAL A 18 -29.70 -6.04 -3.29
C VAL A 18 -30.15 -5.02 -4.33
N GLU A 19 -30.97 -4.06 -3.92
CA GLU A 19 -31.41 -2.97 -4.78
C GLU A 19 -30.21 -2.14 -5.26
N ALA A 20 -30.18 -1.84 -6.56
CA ALA A 20 -29.11 -1.06 -7.15
C ALA A 20 -29.24 0.41 -6.72
N PRO A 21 -28.15 1.08 -6.29
CA PRO A 21 -28.15 2.49 -5.96
C PRO A 21 -28.58 3.37 -7.15
N SER A 22 -29.48 4.32 -6.88
CA SER A 22 -30.14 5.17 -7.86
C SER A 22 -29.35 6.46 -8.16
N GLU A 23 -29.78 7.17 -9.20
CA GLU A 23 -29.22 8.48 -9.55
C GLU A 23 -29.39 9.47 -8.37
N GLY A 24 -28.34 10.24 -8.08
CA GLY A 24 -28.29 11.19 -6.96
C GLY A 24 -27.76 10.60 -5.65
N GLU A 25 -27.64 9.28 -5.54
CA GLU A 25 -26.94 8.64 -4.42
C GLU A 25 -25.42 8.64 -4.64
N ARG A 26 -24.67 8.67 -3.54
CA ARG A 26 -23.21 8.58 -3.51
C ARG A 26 -22.76 7.34 -2.78
N ILE A 27 -21.98 6.51 -3.46
CA ILE A 27 -21.44 5.26 -2.95
C ILE A 27 -19.93 5.36 -2.79
N LEU A 28 -19.46 5.21 -1.56
CA LEU A 28 -18.04 5.13 -1.25
C LEU A 28 -17.51 3.75 -1.67
N PHE A 29 -16.41 3.67 -2.41
CA PHE A 29 -15.80 2.39 -2.78
C PHE A 29 -14.37 2.28 -2.25
N LEU A 30 -14.21 1.53 -1.15
CA LEU A 30 -12.94 1.30 -0.45
C LEU A 30 -12.22 0.06 -0.98
N GLY A 31 -10.90 0.16 -1.10
CA GLY A 31 -10.08 -0.88 -1.75
C GLY A 31 -10.38 -1.00 -3.25
N ALA A 32 -10.80 0.09 -3.88
CA ALA A 32 -11.30 0.05 -5.26
C ALA A 32 -10.25 -0.48 -6.23
N GLU A 33 -10.66 -1.40 -7.10
CA GLU A 33 -9.84 -1.91 -8.20
C GLU A 33 -10.58 -1.74 -9.52
N ALA A 34 -9.84 -1.59 -10.61
CA ALA A 34 -10.39 -1.40 -11.95
C ALA A 34 -10.87 -2.73 -12.58
N GLY A 35 -11.60 -2.66 -13.70
CA GLY A 35 -11.98 -3.84 -14.48
C GLY A 35 -13.31 -4.48 -14.07
N PHE A 36 -14.22 -3.67 -13.52
CA PHE A 36 -15.63 -4.00 -13.34
C PHE A 36 -16.48 -3.31 -14.41
N ALA A 37 -17.67 -3.85 -14.65
CA ALA A 37 -18.75 -3.15 -15.31
C ALA A 37 -19.87 -2.96 -14.29
N LEU A 38 -20.45 -1.77 -14.24
CA LEU A 38 -21.57 -1.50 -13.37
C LEU A 38 -22.78 -2.36 -13.80
N PRO A 39 -23.46 -3.04 -12.86
CA PRO A 39 -24.70 -3.76 -13.15
C PRO A 39 -25.78 -2.83 -13.71
N GLU A 40 -26.74 -3.41 -14.44
CA GLU A 40 -27.93 -2.67 -14.90
C GLU A 40 -28.66 -2.06 -13.71
N GLY A 41 -29.07 -0.79 -13.83
CA GLY A 41 -29.74 -0.04 -12.77
C GLY A 41 -28.81 0.61 -11.73
N PHE A 42 -27.50 0.30 -11.73
CA PHE A 42 -26.55 1.00 -10.86
C PHE A 42 -26.25 2.39 -11.44
N ALA A 43 -26.91 3.42 -10.90
CA ALA A 43 -26.86 4.80 -11.42
C ALA A 43 -26.23 5.80 -10.43
N ALA A 44 -25.83 5.36 -9.23
CA ALA A 44 -25.18 6.21 -8.24
C ALA A 44 -23.77 6.66 -8.64
N GLU A 45 -23.34 7.79 -8.09
CA GLU A 45 -21.96 8.24 -8.17
C GLU A 45 -21.05 7.33 -7.32
N LEU A 46 -19.97 6.83 -7.92
CA LEU A 46 -18.93 6.08 -7.20
C LEU A 46 -17.76 6.98 -6.83
N SER A 47 -17.53 7.16 -5.54
CA SER A 47 -16.31 7.76 -5.00
C SER A 47 -15.31 6.66 -4.66
N ALA A 48 -14.43 6.33 -5.60
CA ALA A 48 -13.44 5.27 -5.40
C ALA A 48 -12.25 5.75 -4.56
N VAL A 49 -11.76 4.90 -3.65
CA VAL A 49 -10.59 5.17 -2.82
C VAL A 49 -9.57 4.05 -3.02
N GLN A 50 -8.36 4.43 -3.41
CA GLN A 50 -7.26 3.51 -3.70
C GLN A 50 -5.89 4.17 -3.46
N GLY A 51 -5.27 3.81 -2.33
CA GLY A 51 -3.96 4.35 -1.93
C GLY A 51 -2.77 3.70 -2.64
N PHE A 52 -2.93 2.57 -3.32
CA PHE A 52 -1.86 1.91 -4.06
C PHE A 52 -1.76 2.42 -5.50
N ARG A 53 -0.64 3.08 -5.82
CA ARG A 53 -0.41 3.82 -7.05
C ARG A 53 -0.69 3.02 -8.33
N PRO A 54 -0.27 1.75 -8.48
CA PRO A 54 -0.61 0.96 -9.66
C PRO A 54 -2.11 0.80 -9.88
N PHE A 55 -2.88 0.49 -8.84
CA PHE A 55 -4.33 0.30 -8.94
C PHE A 55 -5.07 1.63 -9.12
N TYR A 56 -4.61 2.69 -8.44
CA TYR A 56 -5.12 4.03 -8.65
C TYR A 56 -5.03 4.47 -10.11
N ARG A 57 -3.87 4.26 -10.75
CA ARG A 57 -3.66 4.60 -12.16
C ARG A 57 -4.54 3.77 -13.10
N GLN A 58 -4.83 2.52 -12.78
CA GLN A 58 -5.76 1.69 -13.56
C GLN A 58 -7.20 2.23 -13.50
N LEU A 59 -7.64 2.70 -12.33
CA LEU A 59 -8.94 3.35 -12.17
C LEU A 59 -9.02 4.66 -12.98
N GLN A 60 -7.97 5.50 -12.90
CA GLN A 60 -7.88 6.73 -13.70
C GLN A 60 -7.93 6.45 -15.21
N ALA A 61 -7.25 5.39 -15.67
CA ALA A 61 -7.27 4.99 -17.08
C ALA A 61 -8.68 4.58 -17.56
N GLN A 62 -9.56 4.14 -16.65
CA GLN A 62 -10.96 3.85 -16.91
C GLN A 62 -11.89 5.05 -16.64
N ARG A 63 -11.32 6.24 -16.37
CA ARG A 63 -12.05 7.48 -16.05
C ARG A 63 -12.96 7.36 -14.83
N ILE A 64 -12.62 6.48 -13.89
CA ILE A 64 -13.30 6.40 -12.60
C ILE A 64 -12.79 7.53 -11.71
N ASN A 65 -13.70 8.24 -11.04
CA ASN A 65 -13.34 9.23 -10.04
C ASN A 65 -12.70 8.52 -8.84
N VAL A 66 -11.42 8.76 -8.60
CA VAL A 66 -10.63 8.06 -7.57
C VAL A 66 -9.75 9.04 -6.79
N THR A 67 -9.70 8.85 -5.48
CA THR A 67 -8.79 9.56 -4.55
C THR A 67 -7.87 8.56 -3.83
N PRO A 68 -6.68 8.97 -3.38
CA PRO A 68 -5.79 8.10 -2.60
C PRO A 68 -6.27 7.88 -1.16
N ASP A 69 -7.11 8.78 -0.65
CA ASP A 69 -7.65 8.78 0.71
C ASP A 69 -9.12 9.23 0.68
N ILE A 70 -9.87 8.95 1.75
CA ILE A 70 -11.32 9.12 1.82
C ILE A 70 -11.67 10.59 2.06
N GLU A 71 -12.44 11.18 1.17
CA GLU A 71 -12.92 12.56 1.28
C GLU A 71 -14.40 12.63 1.68
N GLY A 72 -14.79 13.62 2.48
CA GLY A 72 -16.20 13.88 2.82
C GLY A 72 -16.87 12.83 3.70
N GLU A 73 -18.18 12.99 3.90
CA GLU A 73 -19.05 12.14 4.73
C GLU A 73 -20.49 12.17 4.20
N GLY A 74 -21.39 11.41 4.84
CA GLY A 74 -22.81 11.35 4.46
C GLY A 74 -23.03 10.60 3.15
N TYR A 75 -22.31 9.51 2.94
CA TYR A 75 -22.53 8.59 1.81
C TYR A 75 -23.81 7.79 2.02
N ASP A 76 -24.50 7.45 0.92
CA ASP A 76 -25.74 6.65 0.96
C ASP A 76 -25.46 5.16 1.15
N GLY A 77 -24.26 4.72 0.77
CA GLY A 77 -23.74 3.38 1.00
C GLY A 77 -22.23 3.28 0.76
N ALA A 78 -21.67 2.11 1.05
CA ALA A 78 -20.28 1.79 0.79
C ALA A 78 -20.10 0.38 0.21
N LEU A 79 -19.13 0.26 -0.69
CA LEU A 79 -18.57 -0.98 -1.18
C LEU A 79 -17.17 -1.15 -0.61
N VAL A 80 -16.82 -2.33 -0.12
CA VAL A 80 -15.49 -2.64 0.41
C VAL A 80 -14.95 -3.89 -0.28
N LEU A 81 -13.87 -3.74 -1.05
CA LEU A 81 -13.16 -4.87 -1.62
C LEU A 81 -12.00 -5.27 -0.71
N CYS A 82 -12.04 -6.51 -0.22
CA CYS A 82 -11.00 -7.02 0.67
C CYS A 82 -9.69 -7.31 -0.08
N ALA A 83 -8.59 -6.91 0.56
CA ALA A 83 -7.23 -7.34 0.23
C ALA A 83 -6.79 -8.50 1.15
N LYS A 84 -5.53 -8.93 1.01
CA LYS A 84 -4.95 -9.98 1.86
C LYS A 84 -4.68 -9.52 3.29
N HIS A 85 -4.66 -8.20 3.53
CA HIS A 85 -4.34 -7.62 4.83
C HIS A 85 -5.59 -7.45 5.68
N LYS A 86 -5.74 -8.32 6.68
CA LYS A 86 -6.89 -8.30 7.59
C LYS A 86 -7.09 -6.94 8.27
N GLY A 87 -6.02 -6.31 8.75
CA GLY A 87 -6.09 -5.01 9.44
C GLY A 87 -6.71 -3.93 8.55
N GLU A 88 -6.20 -3.81 7.33
CA GLU A 88 -6.70 -2.87 6.31
C GLU A 88 -8.18 -3.13 5.96
N ASN A 89 -8.59 -4.40 5.83
CA ASN A 89 -9.99 -4.74 5.59
C ASN A 89 -10.91 -4.32 6.76
N GLU A 90 -10.46 -4.49 8.01
CA GLU A 90 -11.20 -4.05 9.20
C GLU A 90 -11.27 -2.52 9.26
N ASP A 91 -10.18 -1.82 8.94
CA ASP A 91 -10.12 -0.36 8.87
C ASP A 91 -11.06 0.21 7.80
N HIS A 92 -11.11 -0.40 6.61
CA HIS A 92 -12.07 0.01 5.58
C HIS A 92 -13.53 -0.14 6.05
N ILE A 93 -13.88 -1.20 6.78
CA ILE A 93 -15.23 -1.33 7.33
C ILE A 93 -15.48 -0.27 8.42
N ALA A 94 -14.48 0.04 9.25
CA ALA A 94 -14.58 1.11 10.24
C ALA A 94 -14.83 2.48 9.59
N GLU A 95 -14.09 2.80 8.52
CA GLU A 95 -14.29 4.04 7.75
C GLU A 95 -15.67 4.06 7.08
N ALA A 96 -16.12 2.95 6.49
CA ALA A 96 -17.47 2.85 5.94
C ALA A 96 -18.54 3.13 7.01
N LEU A 97 -18.39 2.60 8.22
CA LEU A 97 -19.32 2.86 9.33
C LEU A 97 -19.39 4.34 9.74
N VAL A 98 -18.25 5.04 9.69
CA VAL A 98 -18.14 6.47 10.02
C VAL A 98 -18.73 7.35 8.92
N ARG A 99 -18.52 6.99 7.65
CA ARG A 99 -18.78 7.88 6.50
C ARG A 99 -20.15 7.66 5.87
N VAL A 100 -20.76 6.48 6.06
CA VAL A 100 -22.09 6.14 5.55
C VAL A 100 -23.17 6.60 6.53
N ARG A 101 -24.24 7.20 6.00
CA ARG A 101 -25.40 7.63 6.79
C ARG A 101 -26.06 6.44 7.50
N GLU A 102 -26.75 6.70 8.60
CA GLU A 102 -27.56 5.68 9.27
C GLU A 102 -28.52 4.98 8.29
N GLY A 103 -28.57 3.65 8.36
CA GLY A 103 -29.39 2.82 7.48
C GLY A 103 -28.79 2.58 6.08
N GLY A 104 -27.72 3.30 5.69
CA GLY A 104 -27.06 3.11 4.41
C GLY A 104 -26.43 1.73 4.27
N LEU A 105 -26.39 1.19 3.05
CA LEU A 105 -25.89 -0.15 2.76
C LEU A 105 -24.36 -0.19 2.86
N ILE A 106 -23.81 -1.13 3.63
CA ILE A 106 -22.38 -1.48 3.58
C ILE A 106 -22.25 -2.88 3.01
N LEU A 107 -21.62 -3.02 1.85
CA LEU A 107 -21.42 -4.28 1.14
C LEU A 107 -19.92 -4.56 1.02
N VAL A 108 -19.50 -5.74 1.47
CA VAL A 108 -18.11 -6.17 1.53
C VAL A 108 -17.93 -7.44 0.71
N ALA A 109 -16.88 -7.54 -0.10
CA ALA A 109 -16.56 -8.76 -0.81
C ALA A 109 -15.08 -9.10 -0.81
N GLY A 110 -14.78 -10.40 -0.88
CA GLY A 110 -13.43 -10.93 -0.90
C GLY A 110 -13.39 -12.41 -1.25
N GLY A 111 -12.19 -12.90 -1.57
CA GLY A 111 -11.90 -14.32 -1.73
C GLY A 111 -11.57 -15.01 -0.41
N LYS A 112 -11.39 -16.33 -0.48
CA LYS A 112 -10.94 -17.14 0.67
C LYS A 112 -9.60 -16.66 1.22
N GLU A 113 -8.64 -16.38 0.34
CA GLU A 113 -7.30 -15.92 0.69
C GLU A 113 -7.28 -14.49 1.27
N ASP A 114 -8.37 -13.73 1.09
CA ASP A 114 -8.55 -12.38 1.65
C ASP A 114 -9.18 -12.42 3.06
N GLY A 115 -9.48 -13.62 3.58
CA GLY A 115 -10.05 -13.80 4.92
C GLY A 115 -11.52 -13.40 5.02
N ILE A 116 -12.27 -13.41 3.91
CA ILE A 116 -13.66 -12.91 3.87
C ILE A 116 -14.62 -13.65 4.82
N GLN A 117 -14.46 -14.97 5.00
CA GLN A 117 -15.36 -15.75 5.84
C GLN A 117 -15.16 -15.47 7.34
N PRO A 118 -13.92 -15.49 7.88
CA PRO A 118 -13.66 -15.01 9.23
C PRO A 118 -14.14 -13.57 9.46
N LEU A 119 -13.97 -12.69 8.48
CA LEU A 119 -14.40 -11.29 8.59
C LEU A 119 -15.92 -11.18 8.71
N ARG A 120 -16.68 -11.86 7.84
CA ARG A 120 -18.15 -11.92 7.93
C ARG A 120 -18.62 -12.38 9.32
N LYS A 121 -18.08 -13.50 9.82
CA LYS A 121 -18.43 -14.04 11.15
C LYS A 121 -18.12 -13.06 12.29
N ARG A 122 -17.04 -12.28 12.16
CA ARG A 122 -16.69 -11.23 13.12
C ARG A 122 -17.73 -10.11 13.12
N ILE A 123 -18.17 -9.66 11.94
CA ILE A 123 -19.22 -8.63 11.80
C ILE A 123 -20.56 -9.13 12.38
N GLU A 124 -20.95 -10.38 12.09
CA GLU A 124 -22.12 -11.03 12.71
C GLU A 124 -22.01 -11.07 14.24
N GLY A 125 -20.81 -11.30 14.78
CA GLY A 125 -20.52 -11.31 16.20
C GLY A 125 -20.78 -9.98 16.92
N PHE A 126 -20.91 -8.86 16.19
CA PHE A 126 -21.33 -7.57 16.75
C PHE A 126 -22.85 -7.42 16.88
N GLY A 127 -23.62 -8.47 16.56
CA GLY A 127 -25.08 -8.46 16.64
C GLY A 127 -25.76 -7.79 15.44
N LEU A 128 -25.03 -7.60 14.34
CA LEU A 128 -25.57 -7.04 13.11
C LEU A 128 -26.34 -8.12 12.32
N SER A 129 -27.46 -7.72 11.71
CA SER A 129 -28.16 -8.55 10.74
C SER A 129 -27.39 -8.53 9.42
N VAL A 130 -26.55 -9.54 9.21
CA VAL A 130 -25.69 -9.66 8.02
C VAL A 130 -26.28 -10.68 7.06
N GLU A 131 -26.47 -10.26 5.82
CA GLU A 131 -26.80 -11.13 4.70
C GLU A 131 -25.55 -11.43 3.88
N HIS A 132 -25.54 -12.53 3.12
CA HIS A 132 -24.38 -12.90 2.31
C HIS A 132 -24.74 -13.78 1.12
N MET A 133 -23.88 -13.75 0.10
CA MET A 133 -23.99 -14.56 -1.10
C MET A 133 -22.61 -15.01 -1.60
N PRO A 134 -22.39 -16.33 -1.80
CA PRO A 134 -21.18 -16.84 -2.45
C PRO A 134 -21.28 -16.76 -3.97
N LYS A 135 -20.22 -16.26 -4.63
CA LYS A 135 -20.09 -16.28 -6.10
C LYS A 135 -18.63 -16.08 -6.52
N TYR A 136 -18.25 -16.62 -7.68
CA TYR A 136 -16.92 -16.45 -8.28
C TYR A 136 -15.76 -16.76 -7.30
N HIS A 137 -15.87 -17.88 -6.57
CA HIS A 137 -14.88 -18.28 -5.55
C HIS A 137 -14.68 -17.28 -4.39
N GLY A 138 -15.55 -16.28 -4.27
CA GLY A 138 -15.60 -15.30 -3.18
C GLY A 138 -16.95 -15.30 -2.46
N VAL A 139 -17.06 -14.42 -1.47
CA VAL A 139 -18.29 -14.13 -0.74
C VAL A 139 -18.51 -12.62 -0.74
N ALA A 140 -19.73 -12.18 -1.04
CA ALA A 140 -20.20 -10.85 -0.70
C ALA A 140 -21.07 -10.96 0.56
N PHE A 141 -20.93 -10.03 1.49
CA PHE A 141 -21.86 -9.88 2.61
C PHE A 141 -22.21 -8.41 2.78
N TRP A 142 -23.39 -8.13 3.32
CA TRP A 142 -23.86 -6.76 3.49
C TRP A 142 -24.75 -6.62 4.72
N PHE A 143 -24.86 -5.37 5.17
CA PHE A 143 -25.69 -4.96 6.29
C PHE A 143 -26.00 -3.47 6.18
N ALA A 144 -27.06 -3.02 6.84
CA ALA A 144 -27.35 -1.60 6.99
C ALA A 144 -26.47 -0.99 8.10
N ARG A 145 -25.91 0.19 7.88
CA ARG A 145 -25.11 0.91 8.87
C ARG A 145 -25.96 1.17 10.13
N PRO A 146 -25.60 0.64 11.30
CA PRO A 146 -26.38 0.81 12.53
C PRO A 146 -26.33 2.25 13.04
N ALA A 147 -27.31 2.69 13.82
CA ALA A 147 -27.32 4.03 14.44
C ALA A 147 -26.08 4.28 15.30
N GLU A 148 -25.75 3.31 16.15
CA GLU A 148 -24.62 3.35 17.06
C GLU A 148 -23.41 2.59 16.51
N ILE A 149 -22.29 3.30 16.33
CA ILE A 149 -21.08 2.79 15.66
C ILE A 149 -19.81 2.86 16.51
N LYS A 150 -19.82 3.56 17.64
CA LYS A 150 -18.61 3.87 18.43
C LYS A 150 -17.94 2.59 18.95
N ALA A 151 -18.73 1.65 19.45
CA ALA A 151 -18.20 0.36 19.94
C ALA A 151 -17.68 -0.54 18.80
N LEU A 152 -18.29 -0.48 17.61
CA LEU A 152 -17.88 -1.26 16.45
C LEU A 152 -16.60 -0.69 15.85
N THR A 153 -16.58 0.61 15.59
CA THR A 153 -15.41 1.33 15.07
C THR A 153 -14.21 1.19 15.99
N ALA A 154 -14.35 1.28 17.32
CA ALA A 154 -13.25 1.05 18.26
C ALA A 154 -12.66 -0.37 18.22
N GLN A 155 -13.42 -1.38 17.79
CA GLN A 155 -12.97 -2.78 17.70
C GLN A 155 -12.43 -3.14 16.31
N LEU A 156 -12.79 -2.37 15.29
CA LEU A 156 -12.39 -2.55 13.90
C LEU A 156 -11.18 -1.68 13.57
N ALA A 157 -11.28 -0.37 13.83
CA ALA A 157 -10.24 0.61 13.60
C ALA A 157 -8.97 0.22 14.34
N LYS A 158 -7.86 0.25 13.61
CA LYS A 158 -6.54 0.00 14.15
C LYS A 158 -5.84 1.32 14.39
N PRO A 159 -5.45 1.60 15.65
CA PRO A 159 -4.68 2.79 15.92
C PRO A 159 -3.31 2.71 15.25
N ALA A 160 -2.73 3.88 15.01
CA ALA A 160 -1.34 3.98 14.66
C ALA A 160 -0.47 3.26 15.71
N THR A 161 0.57 2.55 15.25
CA THR A 161 1.52 1.84 16.10
C THR A 161 2.78 2.68 16.23
N GLU A 162 3.28 2.79 17.46
CA GLU A 162 4.59 3.38 17.71
C GLU A 162 5.66 2.28 17.71
N VAL A 163 6.69 2.45 16.88
CA VAL A 163 7.82 1.54 16.76
C VAL A 163 9.07 2.22 17.33
N GLU A 164 9.66 1.59 18.35
CA GLU A 164 10.85 2.05 19.07
C GLU A 164 10.78 3.48 19.64
N GLY A 165 9.58 4.05 19.84
CA GLY A 165 9.43 5.44 20.31
C GLY A 165 9.92 6.50 19.31
N ARG A 166 10.15 6.11 18.04
CA ARG A 166 10.71 6.97 16.99
C ARG A 166 9.83 7.06 15.75
N PHE A 167 9.01 6.04 15.51
CA PHE A 167 8.25 5.92 14.28
C PHE A 167 6.78 5.67 14.55
N THR A 168 5.93 6.38 13.84
CA THR A 168 4.49 6.14 13.76
C THR A 168 4.19 5.40 12.46
N THR A 169 3.46 4.29 12.56
CA THR A 169 3.03 3.44 11.45
C THR A 169 1.54 3.12 11.59
N ALA A 170 0.92 2.49 10.58
CA ALA A 170 -0.42 1.94 10.72
C ALA A 170 -0.55 0.59 9.97
N PRO A 171 -1.55 -0.24 10.29
CA PRO A 171 -1.78 -1.49 9.56
C PRO A 171 -1.97 -1.31 8.07
N GLY A 172 -1.67 -2.37 7.31
CA GLY A 172 -1.58 -2.32 5.85
C GLY A 172 -0.20 -1.89 5.33
N MET A 173 0.62 -1.20 6.14
CA MET A 173 2.00 -0.88 5.77
C MET A 173 2.94 -2.08 5.93
N PHE A 174 4.00 -2.13 5.12
CA PHE A 174 5.04 -3.15 5.25
C PHE A 174 5.74 -3.07 6.61
N SER A 175 5.83 -4.21 7.32
CA SER A 175 6.40 -4.31 8.67
C SER A 175 5.91 -3.19 9.61
N HIS A 176 4.60 -2.94 9.67
CA HIS A 176 4.07 -1.83 10.45
C HIS A 176 4.30 -1.97 11.97
N ASP A 177 4.44 -3.18 12.52
CA ASP A 177 4.51 -3.41 13.97
C ASP A 177 5.95 -3.51 14.52
N ARG A 178 6.98 -3.46 13.66
CA ARG A 178 8.39 -3.60 14.02
C ARG A 178 9.31 -3.15 12.88
N ILE A 179 10.57 -2.91 13.17
CA ILE A 179 11.57 -2.74 12.10
C ILE A 179 11.75 -4.06 11.35
N ASP A 180 11.76 -4.00 10.02
CA ASP A 180 12.07 -5.15 9.17
C ASP A 180 13.56 -5.52 9.26
N ALA A 181 13.85 -6.81 9.45
CA ALA A 181 15.21 -7.30 9.63
C ALA A 181 16.10 -7.12 8.39
N GLY A 182 15.52 -7.11 7.19
CA GLY A 182 16.25 -6.76 5.96
C GLY A 182 16.66 -5.28 5.97
N SER A 183 15.71 -4.41 6.27
CA SER A 183 15.93 -2.97 6.39
C SER A 183 16.96 -2.63 7.48
N GLU A 184 16.89 -3.28 8.64
CA GLU A 184 17.89 -3.14 9.70
C GLU A 184 19.29 -3.56 9.24
N LEU A 185 19.40 -4.69 8.52
CA LEU A 185 20.67 -5.14 7.96
C LEU A 185 21.24 -4.11 6.97
N LEU A 186 20.41 -3.54 6.10
CA LEU A 186 20.82 -2.46 5.20
C LEU A 186 21.25 -1.22 5.98
N ALA A 187 20.45 -0.79 6.95
CA ALA A 187 20.72 0.37 7.81
C ALA A 187 22.07 0.24 8.53
N SER A 188 22.46 -0.97 8.92
CA SER A 188 23.76 -1.27 9.56
C SER A 188 24.97 -1.12 8.63
N ARG A 189 24.74 -0.93 7.32
CA ARG A 189 25.78 -0.80 6.28
C ARG A 189 25.71 0.50 5.50
N LEU A 190 24.73 1.36 5.80
CA LEU A 190 24.63 2.68 5.18
C LEU A 190 25.89 3.52 5.47
N PRO A 191 26.26 4.43 4.54
CA PRO A 191 27.35 5.36 4.78
C PRO A 191 27.07 6.24 6.01
N THR A 192 28.15 6.65 6.69
CA THR A 192 28.11 7.50 7.89
C THR A 192 28.62 8.92 7.62
N ASP A 193 28.95 9.21 6.36
CA ASP A 193 29.59 10.44 5.94
C ASP A 193 29.15 10.85 4.53
N PHE A 194 27.99 10.38 4.09
CA PHE A 194 27.44 10.70 2.78
C PHE A 194 27.13 12.20 2.66
N ALA A 195 27.44 12.75 1.50
CA ALA A 195 27.09 14.10 1.08
C ALA A 195 26.56 14.05 -0.36
N GLY A 196 25.55 14.85 -0.66
CA GLY A 196 24.86 14.86 -1.95
C GLY A 196 23.38 14.49 -1.85
N ASP A 197 22.78 14.18 -3.00
CA ASP A 197 21.35 13.85 -3.14
C ASP A 197 21.14 12.33 -3.06
N ALA A 198 20.30 11.89 -2.13
CA ALA A 198 19.88 10.49 -2.02
C ALA A 198 18.42 10.28 -2.41
N ALA A 199 18.07 9.05 -2.77
CA ALA A 199 16.68 8.60 -2.83
C ALA A 199 16.47 7.27 -2.09
N ASP A 200 15.28 7.11 -1.50
CA ASP A 200 14.79 5.88 -0.90
C ASP A 200 13.66 5.32 -1.79
N PHE A 201 13.95 4.19 -2.45
CA PHE A 201 13.05 3.57 -3.43
C PHE A 201 12.26 2.43 -2.77
N GLY A 202 10.95 2.62 -2.61
CA GLY A 202 10.13 1.75 -1.76
C GLY A 202 10.31 2.11 -0.28
N ALA A 203 10.15 3.39 0.04
CA ALA A 203 10.52 3.95 1.32
C ALA A 203 9.69 3.41 2.51
N GLY A 204 8.54 2.77 2.25
CA GLY A 204 7.63 2.33 3.29
C GLY A 204 7.26 3.50 4.20
N TRP A 205 7.41 3.32 5.52
CA TRP A 205 7.18 4.35 6.53
C TRP A 205 8.46 5.14 6.90
N GLY A 206 9.50 5.10 6.06
CA GLY A 206 10.64 6.02 6.11
C GLY A 206 11.81 5.60 7.01
N TYR A 207 11.85 4.35 7.49
CA TYR A 207 12.91 3.86 8.37
C TYR A 207 14.32 4.06 7.81
N LEU A 208 14.58 3.57 6.59
CA LEU A 208 15.90 3.67 5.95
C LEU A 208 16.30 5.12 5.70
N SER A 209 15.34 5.97 5.34
CA SER A 209 15.53 7.40 5.17
C SER A 209 15.98 8.10 6.45
N VAL A 210 15.30 7.84 7.58
CA VAL A 210 15.69 8.40 8.90
C VAL A 210 17.09 7.90 9.30
N GLU A 211 17.38 6.62 9.11
CA GLU A 211 18.68 6.04 9.45
C GLU A 211 19.82 6.63 8.59
N LEU A 212 19.61 6.83 7.29
CA LEU A 212 20.60 7.48 6.42
C LEU A 212 20.83 8.93 6.85
N ALA A 213 19.76 9.70 7.04
CA ALA A 213 19.81 11.11 7.45
C ALA A 213 20.52 11.30 8.81
N THR A 214 20.24 10.40 9.76
CA THR A 214 20.86 10.42 11.10
C THR A 214 22.35 10.09 11.02
N LYS A 215 22.73 9.08 10.23
CA LYS A 215 24.11 8.62 10.09
C LYS A 215 24.96 9.55 9.23
N SER A 216 24.37 10.28 8.29
CA SER A 216 25.07 11.14 7.33
C SER A 216 24.59 12.59 7.40
N PRO A 217 25.06 13.39 8.38
CA PRO A 217 24.60 14.78 8.58
C PRO A 217 24.90 15.75 7.43
N ARG A 218 25.70 15.34 6.44
CA ARG A 218 26.06 16.16 5.26
C ARG A 218 25.18 15.86 4.04
N ILE A 219 24.16 15.01 4.18
CA ILE A 219 23.18 14.78 3.13
C ILE A 219 22.54 16.11 2.71
N GLU A 220 22.48 16.38 1.41
CA GLU A 220 21.90 17.62 0.89
C GLU A 220 20.39 17.48 0.78
N ARG A 221 19.92 16.35 0.24
CA ARG A 221 18.50 16.00 0.10
C ARG A 221 18.29 14.50 0.17
N ILE A 222 17.15 14.07 0.73
CA ILE A 222 16.66 12.70 0.58
C ILE A 222 15.23 12.70 0.01
N ASP A 223 15.05 12.03 -1.12
CA ASP A 223 13.75 11.92 -1.78
C ASP A 223 13.15 10.52 -1.62
N LEU A 224 11.91 10.45 -1.16
CA LEU A 224 11.25 9.19 -0.82
C LEU A 224 10.23 8.85 -1.90
N TYR A 225 10.35 7.65 -2.47
CA TYR A 225 9.43 7.11 -3.46
C TYR A 225 8.71 5.91 -2.87
N GLU A 226 7.37 5.95 -2.87
CA GLU A 226 6.54 4.89 -2.33
C GLU A 226 5.26 4.75 -3.15
N ALA A 227 4.83 3.52 -3.42
CA ALA A 227 3.63 3.22 -4.17
C ALA A 227 2.38 3.24 -3.30
N HIS A 228 2.50 3.05 -1.98
CA HIS A 228 1.40 3.09 -1.03
C HIS A 228 1.27 4.47 -0.36
N TYR A 229 0.19 5.20 -0.65
CA TYR A 229 -0.02 6.57 -0.21
C TYR A 229 0.08 6.74 1.31
N GLY A 230 -0.64 5.90 2.08
CA GLY A 230 -0.57 5.98 3.54
C GLY A 230 0.82 5.72 4.10
N ALA A 231 1.63 4.87 3.45
CA ALA A 231 3.00 4.61 3.89
C ALA A 231 3.89 5.82 3.62
N LEU A 232 3.74 6.46 2.46
CA LEU A 232 4.45 7.71 2.14
C LEU A 232 4.12 8.84 3.13
N GLU A 233 2.85 8.97 3.54
CA GLU A 233 2.46 9.98 4.54
C GLU A 233 3.00 9.65 5.93
N ALA A 234 3.08 8.37 6.32
CA ALA A 234 3.79 7.95 7.53
C ALA A 234 5.30 8.27 7.44
N ALA A 235 5.93 8.01 6.29
CA ALA A 235 7.32 8.37 6.05
C ALA A 235 7.56 9.88 6.17
N ARG A 236 6.62 10.70 5.68
CA ARG A 236 6.64 12.15 5.84
C ARG A 236 6.63 12.57 7.29
N ALA A 237 5.68 12.05 8.08
CA ALA A 237 5.58 12.35 9.50
C ALA A 237 6.85 11.92 10.26
N ASN A 238 7.33 10.69 10.01
CA ASN A 238 8.50 10.14 10.68
C ASN A 238 9.78 10.91 10.37
N LEU A 239 10.01 11.25 9.09
CA LEU A 239 11.23 11.96 8.70
C LEU A 239 11.22 13.42 9.19
N LEU A 240 10.05 14.09 9.19
CA LEU A 240 9.89 15.40 9.82
C LEU A 240 10.15 15.36 11.34
N ALA A 241 9.68 14.34 12.04
CA ALA A 241 9.86 14.21 13.48
C ALA A 241 11.33 13.93 13.87
N ASN A 242 12.02 13.07 13.11
CA ASN A 242 13.36 12.61 13.44
C ASN A 242 14.48 13.46 12.81
N CYS A 243 14.26 14.01 11.61
CA CYS A 243 15.28 14.71 10.83
C CYS A 243 14.74 16.02 10.19
N PRO A 244 14.16 16.95 10.96
CA PRO A 244 13.43 18.12 10.43
C PRO A 244 14.27 19.09 9.59
N LYS A 245 15.60 19.00 9.67
CA LYS A 245 16.53 19.90 8.99
C LYS A 245 16.98 19.38 7.62
N VAL A 246 16.71 18.12 7.30
CA VAL A 246 17.11 17.53 6.01
C VAL A 246 16.11 17.94 4.94
N ALA A 247 16.60 18.42 3.79
CA ALA A 247 15.72 18.69 2.67
C ALA A 247 15.12 17.38 2.15
N GLN A 248 13.81 17.36 1.94
CA GLN A 248 13.08 16.13 1.66
C GLN A 248 11.90 16.38 0.72
N ARG A 249 11.69 15.45 -0.22
CA ARG A 249 10.50 15.40 -1.07
C ARG A 249 9.91 14.00 -1.06
N PHE A 250 8.62 13.92 -1.31
CA PHE A 250 7.82 12.70 -1.18
C PHE A 250 7.07 12.48 -2.48
N PHE A 251 7.23 11.29 -3.06
CA PHE A 251 6.70 10.94 -4.37
C PHE A 251 5.83 9.68 -4.26
N TRP A 252 4.52 9.87 -4.43
CA TRP A 252 3.59 8.75 -4.56
C TRP A 252 3.69 8.19 -5.98
N HIS A 253 4.43 7.08 -6.12
CA HIS A 253 5.06 6.73 -7.38
C HIS A 253 5.22 5.21 -7.54
N ASP A 254 4.81 4.68 -8.69
CA ASP A 254 5.06 3.29 -9.06
C ASP A 254 6.42 3.17 -9.76
N LEU A 255 7.47 2.83 -9.01
CA LEU A 255 8.84 2.70 -9.53
C LEU A 255 9.00 1.61 -10.60
N ALA A 256 8.03 0.70 -10.76
CA ALA A 256 8.08 -0.33 -11.78
C ALA A 256 7.55 0.15 -13.15
N SER A 257 6.71 1.19 -13.16
CA SER A 257 6.03 1.64 -14.39
C SER A 257 6.10 3.14 -14.67
N GLU A 258 6.52 3.95 -13.69
CA GLU A 258 6.65 5.40 -13.83
C GLU A 258 8.14 5.82 -13.81
N PRO A 259 8.62 6.58 -14.80
CA PRO A 259 10.01 7.01 -14.85
C PRO A 259 10.35 8.03 -13.75
N VAL A 260 11.56 7.95 -13.21
CA VAL A 260 12.11 8.93 -12.26
C VAL A 260 12.93 9.98 -13.01
N LYS A 261 12.53 11.25 -12.88
CA LYS A 261 13.14 12.37 -13.62
C LYS A 261 14.43 12.86 -12.98
N ASP A 262 14.47 12.92 -11.66
CA ASP A 262 15.61 13.37 -10.88
C ASP A 262 16.80 12.39 -10.98
N LYS A 263 17.99 12.91 -10.64
CA LYS A 263 19.23 12.12 -10.57
C LYS A 263 19.85 12.18 -9.19
N TYR A 264 20.38 11.06 -8.72
CA TYR A 264 20.88 10.87 -7.36
C TYR A 264 22.33 10.38 -7.33
N ASP A 265 23.03 10.70 -6.24
CA ASP A 265 24.37 10.17 -5.93
C ASP A 265 24.28 8.83 -5.20
N LEU A 266 23.22 8.64 -4.41
CA LEU A 266 22.92 7.40 -3.70
C LEU A 266 21.44 7.02 -3.84
N ILE A 267 21.16 5.77 -4.14
CA ILE A 267 19.82 5.20 -4.00
C ILE A 267 19.90 4.04 -3.02
N ILE A 268 19.01 4.04 -2.03
CA ILE A 268 18.80 2.95 -1.08
C ILE A 268 17.45 2.31 -1.35
N MET A 269 17.32 0.99 -1.18
CA MET A 269 16.01 0.33 -1.27
C MET A 269 15.95 -1.02 -0.58
N ASN A 270 14.76 -1.36 -0.09
CA ASN A 270 14.35 -2.71 0.27
C ASN A 270 13.17 -3.10 -0.64
N PRO A 271 13.42 -3.66 -1.83
CA PRO A 271 12.35 -3.96 -2.77
C PRO A 271 11.35 -4.97 -2.17
N PRO A 272 10.04 -4.81 -2.44
CA PRO A 272 9.03 -5.73 -1.93
C PRO A 272 9.27 -7.15 -2.43
N PHE A 273 9.00 -8.13 -1.56
CA PHE A 273 8.99 -9.55 -1.90
C PHE A 273 7.72 -10.19 -1.34
N HIS A 274 7.11 -11.10 -2.09
CA HIS A 274 5.97 -11.87 -1.58
C HIS A 274 6.48 -13.15 -0.91
N GLU A 275 6.15 -13.34 0.37
CA GLU A 275 6.23 -14.64 1.05
C GLU A 275 5.04 -15.51 0.58
N GLY A 276 5.11 -16.00 -0.66
CA GLY A 276 4.08 -16.84 -1.29
C GLY A 276 4.57 -17.38 -2.64
N HIS A 277 3.94 -18.46 -3.16
CA HIS A 277 4.50 -19.39 -4.18
C HIS A 277 4.97 -18.85 -5.54
N ALA A 278 5.00 -17.54 -5.75
CA ALA A 278 5.96 -16.93 -6.64
C ALA A 278 6.43 -15.64 -5.97
N ALA A 279 7.68 -15.61 -5.49
CA ALA A 279 8.36 -14.32 -5.49
C ALA A 279 8.21 -13.77 -6.91
N GLU A 280 7.88 -12.49 -7.06
CA GLU A 280 8.00 -11.81 -8.35
C GLU A 280 9.34 -11.06 -8.37
N PRO A 281 10.48 -11.73 -8.67
CA PRO A 281 11.75 -11.05 -8.93
C PRO A 281 11.59 -9.90 -9.92
N SER A 282 10.63 -9.99 -10.85
CA SER A 282 10.32 -8.97 -11.86
C SER A 282 10.10 -7.58 -11.26
N LEU A 283 9.41 -7.45 -10.12
CA LEU A 283 9.15 -6.14 -9.51
C LEU A 283 10.46 -5.51 -9.00
N GLY A 284 11.23 -6.26 -8.20
CA GLY A 284 12.53 -5.77 -7.74
C GLY A 284 13.53 -5.54 -8.87
N GLN A 285 13.52 -6.37 -9.92
CA GLN A 285 14.34 -6.16 -11.12
C GLN A 285 13.94 -4.88 -11.87
N ALA A 286 12.64 -4.58 -11.98
CA ALA A 286 12.17 -3.33 -12.56
C ALA A 286 12.63 -2.12 -11.73
N MET A 287 12.52 -2.19 -10.41
CA MET A 287 13.04 -1.14 -9.51
C MET A 287 14.56 -0.95 -9.63
N ILE A 288 15.34 -2.04 -9.77
CA ILE A 288 16.79 -1.96 -10.01
C ILE A 288 17.09 -1.23 -11.32
N LYS A 289 16.35 -1.51 -12.39
CA LYS A 289 16.49 -0.81 -13.69
C LYS A 289 16.14 0.68 -13.56
N THR A 290 15.06 0.99 -12.84
CA THR A 290 14.67 2.38 -12.54
C THR A 290 15.77 3.09 -11.74
N ALA A 291 16.32 2.46 -10.70
CA ALA A 291 17.43 3.01 -9.91
C ALA A 291 18.68 3.23 -10.78
N ALA A 292 19.06 2.26 -11.61
CA ALA A 292 20.16 2.42 -12.56
C ALA A 292 19.95 3.64 -13.45
N SER A 293 18.73 3.86 -13.95
CA SER A 293 18.41 5.03 -14.77
C SER A 293 18.48 6.35 -13.98
N ALA A 294 18.12 6.35 -12.70
CA ALA A 294 18.04 7.53 -11.84
C ALA A 294 19.36 7.90 -11.13
N LEU A 295 20.42 7.08 -11.24
CA LEU A 295 21.73 7.46 -10.73
C LEU A 295 22.50 8.40 -11.68
N ARG A 296 23.27 9.31 -11.09
CA ARG A 296 24.33 10.08 -11.76
C ARG A 296 25.51 9.18 -12.14
N SER A 297 26.39 9.66 -13.00
CA SER A 297 27.66 8.97 -13.28
C SER A 297 28.45 8.83 -11.98
N GLY A 298 28.90 7.61 -11.64
CA GLY A 298 29.58 7.33 -10.38
C GLY A 298 28.66 7.19 -9.16
N GLY A 299 27.35 7.40 -9.31
CA GLY A 299 26.36 7.20 -8.25
C GLY A 299 26.22 5.73 -7.86
N ARG A 300 25.76 5.48 -6.63
CA ARG A 300 25.72 4.15 -6.01
C ARG A 300 24.28 3.71 -5.70
N LEU A 301 23.99 2.44 -5.97
CA LEU A 301 22.83 1.73 -5.46
C LEU A 301 23.25 0.87 -4.26
N MET A 302 22.47 0.89 -3.18
CA MET A 302 22.54 -0.07 -2.09
C MET A 302 21.15 -0.68 -1.87
N LEU A 303 21.07 -2.01 -1.84
CA LEU A 303 19.79 -2.69 -1.62
C LEU A 303 19.94 -3.90 -0.72
N VAL A 304 18.87 -4.24 -0.02
CA VAL A 304 18.74 -5.54 0.65
C VAL A 304 17.74 -6.42 -0.10
N ALA A 305 18.01 -7.72 -0.11
CA ALA A 305 17.13 -8.70 -0.72
C ALA A 305 17.14 -10.00 0.08
N ASN A 306 16.06 -10.78 -0.02
CA ASN A 306 16.08 -12.17 0.42
C ASN A 306 17.18 -12.92 -0.34
N ARG A 307 17.90 -13.80 0.37
CA ARG A 307 19.08 -14.50 -0.15
C ARG A 307 18.83 -15.23 -1.47
N GLY A 308 17.64 -15.82 -1.63
CA GLY A 308 17.24 -16.58 -2.82
C GLY A 308 16.86 -15.75 -4.05
N LEU A 309 16.73 -14.43 -3.93
CA LEU A 309 16.35 -13.58 -5.07
C LEU A 309 17.56 -13.31 -5.99
N PRO A 310 17.45 -13.60 -7.30
CA PRO A 310 18.55 -13.48 -8.25
C PRO A 310 18.64 -12.05 -8.83
N TYR A 311 19.15 -11.10 -8.05
CA TYR A 311 19.32 -9.70 -8.50
C TYR A 311 20.69 -9.43 -9.13
N GLU A 312 21.66 -10.31 -8.96
CA GLU A 312 23.01 -10.19 -9.54
C GLU A 312 22.99 -10.06 -11.08
N PRO A 313 22.18 -10.81 -11.85
CA PRO A 313 22.12 -10.65 -13.30
C PRO A 313 21.67 -9.24 -13.72
N VAL A 314 20.60 -8.71 -13.13
CA VAL A 314 20.11 -7.37 -13.47
C VAL A 314 21.09 -6.28 -13.02
N LEU A 315 21.83 -6.49 -11.92
CA LEU A 315 22.91 -5.57 -11.54
C LEU A 315 24.05 -5.58 -12.56
N SER A 316 24.48 -6.77 -12.98
CA SER A 316 25.55 -6.93 -13.98
C SER A 316 25.20 -6.31 -15.33
N GLU A 317 23.93 -6.31 -15.72
CA GLU A 317 23.46 -5.73 -16.98
C GLU A 317 23.39 -4.20 -16.96
N ASN A 318 23.17 -3.58 -15.79
CA ASN A 318 22.79 -2.17 -15.68
C ASN A 318 23.86 -1.28 -15.00
N PHE A 319 24.90 -1.87 -14.42
CA PHE A 319 25.92 -1.14 -13.64
C PHE A 319 27.34 -1.54 -14.07
N LYS A 320 28.30 -0.63 -13.91
CA LYS A 320 29.72 -0.89 -14.22
C LYS A 320 30.37 -1.82 -13.20
N GLU A 321 30.03 -1.61 -11.94
CA GLU A 321 30.53 -2.40 -10.82
C GLU A 321 29.36 -2.81 -9.94
N PHE A 322 29.39 -4.03 -9.41
CA PHE A 322 28.43 -4.51 -8.44
C PHE A 322 29.07 -5.54 -7.51
N GLY A 323 28.46 -5.77 -6.37
CA GLY A 323 28.92 -6.76 -5.43
C GLY A 323 28.00 -6.92 -4.24
N GLU A 324 28.47 -7.69 -3.28
CA GLU A 324 27.79 -7.92 -2.01
C GLU A 324 28.58 -7.29 -0.88
N THR A 325 27.91 -6.53 -0.02
CA THR A 325 28.50 -5.95 1.19
C THR A 325 28.54 -6.98 2.31
N CYS A 326 27.43 -7.71 2.52
CA CYS A 326 27.32 -8.77 3.51
C CYS A 326 26.08 -9.65 3.26
N ARG A 327 26.05 -10.82 3.92
CA ARG A 327 24.88 -11.71 3.97
C ARG A 327 24.70 -12.31 5.36
N ASN A 328 23.46 -12.67 5.67
CA ASN A 328 23.12 -13.52 6.80
C ASN A 328 22.28 -14.72 6.31
N ALA A 329 21.63 -15.45 7.23
CA ALA A 329 20.84 -16.63 6.88
C ALA A 329 19.65 -16.32 5.94
N ARG A 330 19.06 -15.12 6.04
CA ARG A 330 17.84 -14.72 5.33
C ARG A 330 18.07 -13.70 4.22
N TYR A 331 18.95 -12.74 4.44
CA TYR A 331 19.12 -11.56 3.59
C TYR A 331 20.56 -11.41 3.09
N LYS A 332 20.71 -10.67 1.99
CA LYS A 332 21.98 -10.17 1.46
C LYS A 332 21.85 -8.68 1.16
N VAL A 333 22.91 -7.92 1.44
CA VAL A 333 23.03 -6.50 1.07
C VAL A 333 23.92 -6.41 -0.16
N LEU A 334 23.35 -5.97 -1.26
CA LEU A 334 24.03 -5.77 -2.54
C LEU A 334 24.33 -4.28 -2.75
N TRP A 335 25.36 -4.02 -3.53
CA TRP A 335 25.69 -2.67 -3.98
C TRP A 335 26.01 -2.68 -5.48
N ALA A 336 25.81 -1.54 -6.13
CA ALA A 336 26.23 -1.32 -7.51
C ALA A 336 26.59 0.15 -7.78
N LYS A 337 27.39 0.41 -8.82
CA LYS A 337 27.89 1.74 -9.17
C LYS A 337 27.79 1.98 -10.68
N LYS A 338 27.36 3.19 -11.06
CA LYS A 338 27.11 3.58 -12.46
C LYS A 338 28.32 4.09 -13.22
#